data_AF-A0A1F6W4W5-F1
#
_entry.id   AF-A0A1F6W4W5-F1
#
_cell.length_a   1.000
_cell.length_b   1.000
_cell.length_c   1.000
_cell.angle_alpha   90.00
_cell.angle_beta   90.00
_cell.angle_gamma   90.00
#
_symmetry.space_group_name_H-M   'P 1'
#
loop_
_entity.id
_entity.type
_entity.pdbx_description
1 polymer ?
#
loop_
_entity_poly.entity_id
_entity_poly.type
_entity_poly.pdbx_seq_one_letter_code
_entity_poly.pdbx_strand_id
1 'polypeptide(L)' 'MSQTQYLKMLEKEIQKINKRIDLKILQGEAYFKEARDHKLLLQKVRYHTRRSLAQRMIHLFFRKNLYA' A
#
# COMPACT_ATOMS: atom_id res chain seq x y z
N MET A 1 9.99 6.26 12.66
CA MET A 1 8.97 6.26 11.60
C MET A 1 7.78 5.44 12.08
N SER A 2 6.60 6.05 12.23
CA SER A 2 5.37 5.31 12.53
C SER A 2 4.85 4.59 11.28
N GLN A 3 4.06 3.53 11.46
CA GLN A 3 3.40 2.81 10.35
C GLN A 3 2.56 3.76 9.47
N THR A 4 1.95 4.78 10.08
CA THR A 4 1.18 5.81 9.37
C THR A 4 2.06 6.72 8.53
N GLN A 5 3.26 7.09 9.01
CA GLN A 5 4.24 7.85 8.22
C GLN A 5 4.77 7.03 7.04
N TYR A 6 5.02 5.74 7.23
CA TYR A 6 5.44 4.84 6.16
C TYR A 6 4.38 4.72 5.06
N LEU A 7 3.11 4.55 5.42
CA LEU A 7 2.00 4.51 4.46
C LEU A 7 1.85 5.83 3.70
N LYS A 8 1.93 6.97 4.40
CA LYS A 8 1.90 8.30 3.75
C LYS A 8 3.07 8.49 2.77
N MET A 9 4.24 7.95 3.09
CA MET A 9 5.40 8.00 2.19
C MET A 9 5.17 7.15 0.93
N LEU A 10 4.66 5.93 1.09
CA LEU A 10 4.31 5.05 -0.03
C LEU A 10 3.23 5.67 -0.93
N GLU A 11 2.23 6.32 -0.34
CA GLU A 11 1.18 7.02 -1.09
C GLU A 11 1.73 8.17 -1.93
N LYS A 12 2.66 8.97 -1.37
CA LYS A 12 3.36 10.02 -2.14
C LYS A 12 4.17 9.45 -3.30
N GLU A 13 4.87 8.34 -3.10
CA GLU A 13 5.64 7.70 -4.17
C GLU A 13 4.75 7.13 -5.28
N ILE A 14 3.62 6.52 -4.91
CA ILE A 14 2.59 6.07 -5.88
C ILE A 14 2.08 7.25 -6.71
N GLN A 15 1.75 8.38 -6.07
CA GLN A 15 1.28 9.58 -6.78
C GLN A 15 2.33 10.15 -7.74
N LYS A 16 3.62 10.13 -7.36
CA LYS A 16 4.71 10.56 -8.26
C LYS A 16 4.81 9.66 -9.48
N ILE A 17 4.68 8.34 -9.31
CA ILE A 17 4.73 7.40 -10.42
C ILE A 17 3.53 7.59 -11.35
N ASN A 18 2.33 7.83 -10.82
CA ASN A 18 1.15 8.13 -11.65
C ASN A 18 1.37 9.36 -12.51
N LYS A 19 1.85 10.47 -11.93
CA LYS A 19 2.17 11.67 -12.72
C LYS A 19 3.18 11.40 -13.84
N ARG A 20 4.17 10.53 -13.60
CA ARG A 20 5.13 10.14 -14.65
C ARG A 20 4.49 9.29 -15.74
N ILE A 21 3.63 8.35 -15.36
CA ILE A 21 2.87 7.53 -16.32
C ILE A 21 1.98 8.43 -17.17
N ASP A 22 1.26 9.37 -16.55
CA ASP A 22 0.37 10.30 -17.26
C ASP A 22 1.15 11.13 -18.29
N LEU A 23 2.31 11.67 -17.91
CA LEU A 23 3.18 12.39 -18.83
C LEU A 23 3.65 11.51 -19.99
N LYS A 24 4.07 10.28 -19.71
CA LYS A 24 4.51 9.34 -20.74
C LYS A 24 3.37 8.95 -21.69
N ILE A 25 2.15 8.77 -21.18
CA ILE A 25 0.97 8.50 -21.99
C ILE A 25 0.72 9.67 -22.94
N LEU A 26 0.77 10.91 -22.43
CA LEU A 26 0.59 12.11 -23.25
C LEU A 26 1.66 12.26 -24.33
N GLN A 27 2.89 11.81 -24.05
CA GLN A 27 4.01 11.84 -24.98
C GLN A 27 4.02 10.64 -25.95
N GLY A 28 3.14 9.65 -25.76
CA GLY A 28 3.17 8.39 -26.51
C GLY A 28 4.37 7.50 -26.19
N GLU A 29 5.03 7.73 -25.05
CA GLU A 29 6.20 6.98 -24.61
C GLU A 29 5.82 5.72 -23.83
N ALA A 30 6.70 4.72 -23.88
CA ALA A 30 6.52 3.49 -23.12
C ALA A 30 6.68 3.73 -21.60
N TYR A 31 5.66 3.32 -20.84
CA TYR A 31 5.58 3.49 -19.38
C TYR A 31 5.55 2.15 -18.60
N PHE A 32 5.92 1.04 -19.26
CA PHE A 32 5.83 -0.31 -18.70
C PHE A 32 6.64 -0.45 -17.39
N LYS A 33 7.78 0.23 -17.30
CA LYS A 33 8.67 0.19 -16.14
C LYS A 33 8.00 0.85 -14.93
N GLU A 34 7.44 2.04 -15.13
CA GLU A 34 6.70 2.79 -14.12
C GLU A 34 5.46 2.03 -13.66
N ALA A 35 4.73 1.41 -14.58
CA ALA A 35 3.57 0.57 -14.25
C ALA A 35 3.94 -0.65 -13.39
N ARG A 36 5.10 -1.27 -13.65
CA ARG A 36 5.61 -2.38 -12.84
C ARG A 36 5.94 -1.92 -11.42
N ASP A 37 6.65 -0.80 -11.29
CA ASP A 37 7.04 -0.24 -10.00
C ASP A 37 5.82 0.19 -9.18
N HIS A 38 4.82 0.81 -9.85
CA HIS A 38 3.53 1.13 -9.24
C HIS A 38 2.83 -0.11 -8.67
N LYS A 39 2.77 -1.21 -9.45
CA LYS A 39 2.16 -2.47 -9.00
C LYS A 39 2.86 -3.06 -7.78
N LEU A 40 4.19 -3.01 -7.74
CA LEU A 40 4.98 -3.50 -6.60
C LEU A 40 4.72 -2.68 -5.33
N LEU A 41 4.63 -1.35 -5.44
CA LEU A 41 4.29 -0.48 -4.31
C LEU A 41 2.88 -0.75 -3.78
N LEU A 42 1.90 -0.95 -4.67
CA LEU A 42 0.53 -1.33 -4.27
C LEU A 42 0.49 -2.67 -3.53
N GLN A 43 1.28 -3.65 -3.94
CA GLN A 43 1.38 -4.93 -3.23
C GLN A 43 1.93 -4.76 -1.82
N LYS A 44 2.96 -3.91 -1.65
CA LYS A 44 3.51 -3.59 -0.33
C LYS A 44 2.47 -2.92 0.56
N VAL A 45 1.74 -1.92 0.05
CA VAL A 45 0.65 -1.26 0.79
C VAL A 45 -0.39 -2.30 1.23
N ARG A 46 -0.88 -3.15 0.31
CA ARG A 46 -1.87 -4.19 0.60
C ARG A 46 -1.41 -5.18 1.66
N TYR A 47 -0.14 -5.59 1.61
CA TYR A 47 0.41 -6.50 2.61
C TYR A 47 0.38 -5.88 4.01
N HIS A 48 0.80 -4.62 4.13
CA HIS A 48 0.78 -3.90 5.41
C HIS A 48 -0.63 -3.66 5.93
N THR A 49 -1.60 -3.33 5.06
CA THR A 49 -3.01 -3.16 5.45
C THR A 49 -3.66 -4.49 5.86
N ARG A 50 -3.37 -5.59 5.17
CA ARG A 50 -3.91 -6.92 5.55
C ARG A 50 -3.38 -7.41 6.88
N ARG A 51 -2.09 -7.18 7.16
CA ARG A 51 -1.48 -7.56 8.45
C ARG A 51 -2.12 -6.82 9.62
N SER A 52 -2.38 -5.52 9.49
CA SER A 52 -3.03 -4.74 10.56
C SER A 52 -4.49 -5.17 10.78
N LEU A 53 -5.23 -5.48 9.71
CA LEU A 53 -6.59 -6.00 9.81
C LEU A 53 -6.63 -7.39 10.47
N ALA A 54 -5.77 -8.32 10.06
CA ALA A 54 -5.70 -9.66 10.64
C ALA A 54 -5.37 -9.62 12.14
N GLN A 55 -4.41 -8.77 12.55
CA GLN A 55 -4.09 -8.56 13.96
C GLN A 55 -5.29 -8.02 14.76
N ARG A 56 -6.04 -7.08 14.19
CA ARG A 56 -7.24 -6.52 14.83
C ARG A 56 -8.36 -7.56 14.96
N MET A 57 -8.54 -8.42 13.96
CA MET A 57 -9.51 -9.50 14.00
C MET A 57 -9.15 -10.55 15.05
N ILE A 58 -7.90 -11.02 15.08
CA ILE A 58 -7.41 -11.96 16.12
C ILE A 58 -7.67 -11.38 17.51
N HIS A 59 -7.33 -10.11 17.75
CA HIS A 59 -7.57 -9.48 19.04
C HIS A 59 -9.06 -9.38 19.42
N LEU A 60 -9.98 -9.25 18.45
CA LEU A 60 -11.42 -9.22 18.71
C LEU A 60 -12.01 -10.60 19.02
N PHE A 61 -11.57 -11.64 18.30
CA PHE A 61 -12.08 -13.01 18.49
C PHE A 61 -11.46 -13.72 19.70
N PHE A 62 -10.19 -13.45 20.02
CA PHE A 62 -9.49 -14.07 21.14
C PHE A 62 -9.56 -13.27 22.46
N ARG A 63 -10.28 -12.13 22.50
CA ARG A 63 -10.53 -11.38 23.76
C ARG A 63 -11.61 -11.99 24.65
N LYS A 64 -12.42 -12.94 24.14
CA LYS A 64 -13.45 -13.64 24.93
C LYS A 64 -12.98 -15.05 25.28
N ASN A 65 -12.13 -15.18 26.30
CA ASN A 65 -12.00 -16.44 27.05
C ASN A 65 -11.26 -16.30 28.40
N LEU A 66 -11.61 -15.27 29.18
CA LEU A 66 -11.29 -15.22 30.61
C LEU A 66 -12.46 -14.56 31.32
N TYR A 67 -13.40 -15.37 31.79
CA TYR A 67 -14.26 -15.27 32.99
C TYR A 67 -15.30 -16.38 32.82
N ALA A 68 -14.91 -17.57 33.28
CA ALA A 68 -15.83 -18.64 33.66
C ALA A 68 -16.44 -18.30 35.03
#